data_AF-A0A962JLY5-F1
#
_entry.id   AF-A0A962JLY5-F1
#
_cell.length_a   1.000
_cell.length_b   1.000
_cell.length_c   1.000
_cell.angle_alpha   90.00
_cell.angle_beta   90.00
_cell.angle_gamma   90.00
#
_symmetry.space_group_name_H-M   'P 1'
#
loop_
_entity.id
_entity.type
_entity.pdbx_description
1 polymer ?
#
loop_
_entity_poly.entity_id
_entity_poly.type
_entity_poly.pdbx_seq_one_letter_code
_entity_poly.pdbx_strand_id
1 'polypeptide(L)'
;MKTALVLASLTLVTSVAAAPLKTTTVSYRLVENTYDTVANAEAERQSTVSAQVTGRIVNIYFRAGDKVQQGQAIMRIDAATANDDVAGMQARVREAEVQRDNLQKQYQRIKELFQQQYVGQAQLDKAEAD
;
A
#
# COMPACT_ATOMS: atom_id res chain seq x y z
N MET A 1 1.16 78.14 91.47
CA MET A 1 2.18 79.07 90.90
C MET A 1 3.07 78.26 89.97
N LYS A 2 2.88 78.44 88.65
CA LYS A 2 3.83 79.10 87.72
C LYS A 2 5.10 78.26 87.47
N THR A 3 5.13 77.55 86.33
CA THR A 3 5.89 77.88 85.09
C THR A 3 7.27 77.22 85.07
N ALA A 4 7.54 76.40 84.04
CA ALA A 4 8.67 76.62 83.13
C ALA A 4 8.80 75.45 82.12
N LEU A 5 9.03 75.87 80.89
CA LEU A 5 9.23 75.13 79.66
C LEU A 5 10.73 74.90 79.47
N VAL A 6 11.17 73.68 79.19
CA VAL A 6 12.52 73.41 78.65
C VAL A 6 12.41 72.33 77.57
N LEU A 7 12.78 72.73 76.35
CA LEU A 7 13.12 71.89 75.20
C LEU A 7 14.41 71.12 75.47
N ALA A 8 14.48 69.85 75.10
CA ALA A 8 15.72 69.22 74.63
C ALA A 8 15.43 67.96 73.81
N SER A 9 15.95 68.00 72.59
CA SER A 9 15.86 67.06 71.48
C SER A 9 16.80 65.85 71.56
N LEU A 10 16.64 64.91 70.60
CA LEU A 10 17.56 63.83 70.18
C LEU A 10 17.62 62.60 71.11
N THR A 11 17.57 61.35 70.65
CA THR A 11 17.71 60.74 69.31
C THR A 11 17.03 59.37 69.37
N LEU A 12 16.12 59.06 68.43
CA LEU A 12 15.65 57.68 68.24
C LEU A 12 16.72 56.91 67.45
N VAL A 13 17.37 55.95 68.09
CA VAL A 13 18.16 54.93 67.38
C VAL A 13 17.16 53.92 66.83
N THR A 14 16.79 54.05 65.56
CA THR A 14 16.00 53.03 64.87
C THR A 14 16.94 51.96 64.33
N SER A 15 17.13 50.87 65.08
CA SER A 15 17.71 49.66 64.49
C SER A 15 16.70 49.07 63.52
N VAL A 16 17.02 49.07 62.23
CA VAL A 16 16.21 48.42 61.21
C VAL A 16 16.46 46.92 61.31
N ALA A 17 15.62 46.22 62.07
CA ALA A 17 15.56 44.76 62.02
C ALA A 17 14.72 44.38 60.79
N ALA A 18 15.39 43.89 59.74
CA ALA A 18 14.72 43.40 58.54
C ALA A 18 13.80 42.22 58.92
N ALA A 19 12.50 42.38 58.65
CA ALA A 19 11.51 41.35 58.94
C ALA A 19 11.86 40.06 58.17
N PRO A 20 11.76 38.87 58.79
CA PRO A 20 12.06 37.63 58.11
C PRO A 20 11.04 37.39 56.99
N LEU A 21 11.52 37.48 55.75
CA LEU A 21 10.72 37.21 54.56
C LEU A 21 10.40 35.71 54.53
N LYS A 22 9.13 35.36 54.32
CA LYS A 22 8.70 33.97 54.12
C LYS A 22 9.36 33.43 52.86
N THR A 23 10.35 32.57 53.02
CA THR A 23 10.93 31.80 51.92
C THR A 23 10.27 30.43 51.85
N THR A 24 10.05 29.93 50.64
CA THR A 24 9.62 28.56 50.39
C THR A 24 10.67 27.88 49.52
N THR A 25 10.99 26.63 49.82
CA THR A 25 12.02 25.88 49.13
C THR A 25 11.46 25.37 47.80
N VAL A 26 11.98 25.87 46.68
CA VAL A 26 11.60 25.40 45.35
C VAL A 26 12.38 24.14 45.03
N SER A 27 11.67 23.05 44.76
CA SER A 27 12.26 21.78 44.29
C SER A 27 11.87 21.56 42.84
N TYR A 28 12.85 21.20 42.01
CA TYR A 28 12.58 20.74 40.65
C TYR A 28 11.76 19.46 40.70
N ARG A 29 10.63 19.46 40.01
CA ARG A 29 9.80 18.29 39.76
C ARG A 29 9.62 18.20 38.24
N LEU A 30 9.69 16.99 37.70
CA LEU A 30 9.33 16.76 36.31
C LEU A 30 7.84 17.09 36.15
N VAL A 31 7.53 18.13 35.39
CA VAL A 31 6.16 18.48 35.02
C VAL A 31 5.96 17.98 33.60
N GLU A 32 5.04 17.04 33.43
CA GLU A 32 4.61 16.63 32.10
C GLU A 32 3.79 17.76 31.48
N ASN A 33 4.38 18.46 30.52
CA ASN A 33 3.67 19.44 29.69
C ASN A 33 2.91 18.70 28.59
N THR A 34 1.63 18.43 28.82
CA THR A 34 0.71 17.98 27.76
C THR A 34 0.09 19.18 27.05
N TYR A 35 0.07 19.14 25.73
CA TYR A 35 -0.58 20.13 24.89
C TYR A 35 -1.77 19.47 24.17
N ASP A 36 -2.96 20.01 24.38
CA ASP A 36 -4.15 19.56 23.67
C ASP A 36 -4.15 20.20 22.27
N THR A 37 -4.04 19.36 21.24
CA THR A 37 -4.10 19.78 19.84
C THR A 37 -5.10 18.93 19.08
N VAL A 38 -5.75 19.52 18.07
CA VAL A 38 -6.68 18.80 17.20
C VAL A 38 -5.89 18.27 16.01
N ALA A 39 -5.92 16.95 15.81
CA ALA A 39 -5.33 16.28 14.66
C ALA A 39 -6.38 15.42 13.96
N ASN A 40 -6.29 15.32 12.63
CA ASN A 40 -7.14 14.45 11.84
C ASN A 40 -6.41 13.14 11.55
N ALA A 41 -7.10 12.02 11.69
CA ALA A 41 -6.58 10.72 11.29
C ALA A 41 -6.98 10.45 9.84
N GLU A 42 -6.00 10.12 9.00
CA GLU A 42 -6.20 9.73 7.60
C GLU A 42 -5.79 8.26 7.40
N ALA A 43 -6.35 7.64 6.37
CA ALA A 43 -5.99 6.27 6.03
C ALA A 43 -4.54 6.22 5.50
N GLU A 44 -3.71 5.37 6.10
CA GLU A 44 -2.32 5.18 5.65
C GLU A 44 -2.27 4.70 4.18
N ARG A 45 -3.26 3.90 3.75
CA ARG A 45 -3.37 3.38 2.39
C ARG A 45 -4.80 3.49 1.90
N GLN A 46 -4.99 4.20 0.81
CA GLN A 46 -6.25 4.29 0.09
C GLN A 46 -6.09 3.63 -1.27
N SER A 47 -7.06 2.80 -1.67
CA SER A 47 -7.06 2.16 -2.98
C SER A 47 -8.49 2.08 -3.51
N THR A 48 -8.66 2.44 -4.78
CA THR A 48 -9.94 2.35 -5.49
C THR A 48 -9.94 1.06 -6.30
N VAL A 49 -10.89 0.17 -6.02
CA VAL A 49 -11.06 -1.09 -6.76
C VAL A 49 -12.04 -0.87 -7.90
N SER A 50 -11.55 -1.00 -9.13
CA SER A 50 -12.34 -0.84 -10.36
C SER A 50 -12.40 -2.16 -11.13
N ALA A 51 -13.49 -2.36 -11.89
CA ALA A 51 -13.60 -3.49 -12.79
C ALA A 51 -12.60 -3.35 -13.96
N GLN A 52 -11.84 -4.41 -14.24
CA GLN A 52 -10.91 -4.45 -15.37
C GLN A 52 -11.61 -4.71 -16.72
N VAL A 53 -12.76 -5.37 -16.67
CA VAL A 53 -13.56 -5.71 -17.85
C VAL A 53 -14.98 -5.18 -17.69
N THR A 54 -15.56 -4.72 -18.78
CA THR A 54 -16.97 -4.33 -18.83
C THR A 54 -17.84 -5.58 -18.87
N GLY A 55 -18.88 -5.63 -18.05
CA GLY A 55 -19.83 -6.74 -18.07
C GLY A 55 -20.95 -6.56 -17.05
N ARG A 56 -21.92 -7.48 -17.07
CA ARG A 56 -23.04 -7.49 -16.13
C ARG A 56 -22.58 -8.04 -14.79
N ILE A 57 -22.96 -7.40 -13.69
CA ILE A 57 -22.70 -7.92 -12.34
C ILE A 57 -23.62 -9.12 -12.08
N VAL A 58 -23.03 -10.28 -11.75
CA VAL A 58 -23.76 -11.51 -11.40
C VAL A 58 -24.00 -11.59 -9.91
N ASN A 59 -22.98 -11.22 -9.11
CA ASN A 59 -23.05 -11.27 -7.65
C ASN A 59 -22.22 -10.16 -7.01
N ILE A 60 -22.69 -9.71 -5.86
CA ILE A 60 -21.98 -8.82 -4.95
C ILE A 60 -21.84 -9.57 -3.62
N TYR A 61 -20.62 -9.66 -3.08
CA TYR A 61 -20.30 -10.47 -1.91
C TYR A 61 -19.96 -9.65 -0.66
N PHE A 62 -20.09 -8.33 -0.73
CA PHE A 62 -19.80 -7.43 0.38
C PHE A 62 -20.94 -6.44 0.61
N ARG A 63 -20.99 -5.87 1.81
CA ARG A 63 -21.85 -4.73 2.15
C ARG A 63 -21.01 -3.51 2.46
N ALA A 64 -21.62 -2.34 2.36
CA ALA A 64 -20.95 -1.09 2.72
C ALA A 64 -20.52 -1.13 4.20
N GLY A 65 -19.23 -0.89 4.45
CA GLY A 65 -18.63 -0.94 5.78
C GLY A 65 -17.96 -2.26 6.15
N ASP A 66 -18.09 -3.31 5.33
CA ASP A 66 -17.42 -4.59 5.59
C ASP A 66 -15.90 -4.48 5.39
N LYS A 67 -15.15 -5.19 6.24
CA LYS A 67 -13.71 -5.38 6.06
C LYS A 67 -13.46 -6.44 5.00
N VAL A 68 -12.63 -6.12 4.01
CA VAL A 68 -12.24 -7.04 2.93
C VAL A 68 -10.74 -7.31 2.98
N GLN A 69 -10.34 -8.54 2.65
CA GLN A 69 -8.93 -8.94 2.59
C GLN A 69 -8.41 -8.92 1.16
N GLN A 70 -7.09 -8.83 0.99
CA GLN A 70 -6.46 -8.92 -0.33
C GLN A 70 -6.77 -10.28 -0.97
N GLY A 71 -7.22 -10.27 -2.22
CA GLY A 71 -7.60 -11.48 -2.96
C GLY A 71 -9.02 -11.98 -2.69
N GLN A 72 -9.75 -11.37 -1.76
CA GLN A 72 -11.15 -11.71 -1.53
C GLN A 72 -12.03 -11.24 -2.71
N ALA A 73 -12.83 -12.15 -3.26
CA ALA A 73 -13.81 -11.81 -4.29
C ALA A 73 -14.92 -10.95 -3.68
N ILE A 74 -14.99 -9.68 -4.07
CA ILE A 74 -16.03 -8.73 -3.63
C ILE A 74 -17.20 -8.67 -4.61
N MET A 75 -16.96 -8.96 -5.89
CA MET A 75 -17.96 -8.89 -6.95
C MET A 75 -17.61 -9.87 -8.05
N ARG A 76 -18.63 -10.48 -8.67
CA ARG A 76 -18.47 -11.32 -9.86
C ARG A 76 -19.17 -10.67 -11.04
N ILE A 77 -18.41 -10.48 -12.12
CA ILE A 77 -18.90 -9.99 -13.40
C ILE A 77 -19.11 -11.20 -14.33
N ASP A 78 -20.15 -11.15 -15.15
CA ASP A 78 -20.48 -12.17 -16.12
C ASP A 78 -19.40 -12.19 -17.21
N ALA A 79 -18.69 -13.32 -17.30
CA ALA A 79 -17.53 -13.50 -18.15
C ALA A 79 -17.84 -14.28 -19.43
N ALA A 80 -19.10 -14.40 -19.84
CA ALA A 80 -19.47 -15.19 -21.03
C ALA A 80 -18.63 -14.87 -22.27
N THR A 81 -18.55 -13.60 -22.66
CA THR A 81 -17.72 -13.16 -23.82
C THR A 81 -16.23 -13.45 -23.62
N ALA A 82 -15.70 -13.21 -22.41
CA ALA A 82 -14.30 -13.49 -22.12
C ALA A 82 -13.99 -14.99 -22.15
N ASN A 83 -14.93 -15.84 -21.73
CA ASN A 83 -14.80 -17.29 -21.80
C ASN A 83 -14.82 -17.79 -23.25
N ASP A 84 -15.69 -17.22 -24.09
CA ASP A 84 -15.73 -17.52 -25.52
C ASP A 84 -14.43 -17.13 -26.21
N ASP A 85 -13.88 -15.96 -25.88
CA ASP A 85 -12.57 -15.52 -26.39
C ASP A 85 -11.46 -16.48 -25.96
N VAL A 86 -11.42 -16.88 -24.68
CA VAL A 86 -10.46 -17.86 -24.17
C VAL A 86 -10.60 -19.20 -24.91
N ALA A 87 -11.82 -19.68 -25.12
CA ALA A 87 -12.06 -20.92 -25.86
C ALA A 87 -11.58 -20.81 -27.31
N GLY A 88 -11.82 -19.68 -27.97
CA GLY A 88 -11.31 -19.38 -29.30
C GLY A 88 -9.77 -19.33 -29.35
N MET A 89 -9.13 -18.71 -28.36
CA MET A 89 -7.66 -18.67 -28.27
C MET A 89 -7.08 -20.08 -28.08
N GLN A 90 -7.68 -20.87 -27.19
CA GLN A 90 -7.25 -22.24 -26.95
C GLN A 90 -7.41 -23.12 -28.19
N ALA A 91 -8.46 -22.91 -28.98
CA ALA A 91 -8.62 -23.61 -30.25
C ALA A 91 -7.50 -23.27 -31.23
N ARG A 92 -7.12 -21.99 -31.34
CA ARG A 92 -5.98 -21.55 -32.18
C ARG A 92 -4.65 -22.13 -31.73
N VAL A 93 -4.43 -22.23 -30.42
CA VAL A 93 -3.24 -22.90 -29.86
C VAL A 93 -3.23 -24.38 -30.26
N ARG A 94 -4.35 -25.10 -30.09
CA ARG A 94 -4.44 -26.50 -30.48
C ARG A 94 -4.23 -26.72 -31.98
N GLU A 95 -4.76 -25.84 -32.82
CA GLU A 95 -4.54 -25.88 -34.26
C GLU A 95 -3.05 -25.73 -34.62
N ALA A 96 -2.37 -24.74 -34.03
CA ALA A 96 -0.95 -24.53 -34.22
C ALA A 96 -0.10 -25.71 -33.70
N GLU A 97 -0.49 -26.31 -32.57
CA GLU A 97 0.17 -27.51 -32.03
C GLU A 97 0.03 -28.71 -32.98
N VAL A 98 -1.16 -28.94 -33.53
CA VAL A 98 -1.41 -30.01 -34.50
C VAL A 98 -0.63 -29.76 -35.80
N GLN A 99 -0.60 -28.51 -36.28
CA GLN A 99 0.19 -28.14 -37.45
C GLN A 99 1.67 -28.41 -37.23
N ARG A 100 2.20 -28.00 -36.07
CA ARG A 100 3.60 -28.23 -35.69
C ARG A 100 3.93 -29.72 -35.57
N ASP A 101 3.05 -30.52 -34.99
CA ASP A 101 3.26 -31.98 -34.90
C ASP A 101 3.24 -32.66 -36.29
N ASN A 102 2.34 -32.23 -37.17
CA ASN A 102 2.30 -32.72 -38.55
C ASN A 102 3.57 -32.39 -39.33
N LEU A 103 4.03 -31.13 -39.25
CA LEU A 103 5.27 -30.68 -39.89
C LEU A 103 6.49 -31.43 -39.31
N GLN A 104 6.53 -31.63 -37.99
CA GLN A 104 7.61 -32.38 -37.35
C GLN A 104 7.66 -33.85 -37.78
N LYS A 105 6.50 -34.51 -37.91
CA LYS A 105 6.41 -35.88 -38.46
C LYS A 105 6.82 -35.92 -39.93
N GLN A 106 6.43 -34.92 -40.71
CA GLN A 106 6.81 -34.81 -42.12
C GLN A 106 8.33 -34.62 -42.27
N TYR A 107 8.93 -33.73 -41.49
CA TYR A 107 10.37 -33.52 -41.44
C TYR A 107 11.10 -34.81 -41.09
N GLN A 108 10.67 -35.50 -40.03
CA GLN A 108 11.29 -36.76 -39.61
C GLN A 108 11.25 -37.82 -40.72
N ARG A 109 10.12 -37.95 -41.42
CA ARG A 109 9.98 -38.88 -42.56
C ARG A 109 10.91 -38.50 -43.71
N ILE A 110 10.99 -37.22 -44.07
CA ILE A 110 11.86 -36.74 -45.16
C ILE A 110 13.33 -36.96 -44.80
N LYS A 111 13.71 -36.72 -43.54
CA LYS A 111 15.05 -36.99 -43.02
C LYS A 111 15.44 -38.47 -43.14
N GLU A 112 14.53 -39.38 -42.80
CA GLU A 112 14.74 -40.83 -42.96
C GLU A 112 14.91 -41.24 -44.43
N LEU A 113 14.07 -40.70 -45.32
CA LEU A 113 14.17 -40.95 -46.76
C LEU A 113 15.45 -40.37 -47.37
N PHE A 114 15.95 -39.23 -46.86
CA PHE A 114 17.20 -38.62 -47.31
C PHE A 114 18.41 -39.48 -46.94
N GLN A 115 18.41 -40.05 -45.72
CA GLN A 115 19.45 -41.00 -45.29
C GLN A 115 19.49 -42.25 -46.19
N GLN A 116 18.34 -42.66 -46.71
CA GLN A 116 18.22 -43.77 -47.66
C GLN A 116 18.44 -43.34 -49.13
N GLN A 117 18.84 -42.09 -49.37
CA GLN A 117 19.10 -41.51 -50.71
C GLN A 117 17.87 -41.47 -51.64
N TYR A 118 16.65 -41.51 -51.11
CA TYR A 118 15.40 -41.49 -51.90
C TYR A 118 14.86 -40.08 -52.19
N VAL A 119 15.36 -39.04 -51.52
CA VAL A 119 14.94 -37.64 -51.72
C VAL A 119 16.16 -36.73 -51.86
N GLY A 120 16.01 -35.64 -52.61
CA GLY A 120 17.08 -34.67 -52.85
C GLY A 120 17.24 -33.64 -51.72
N GLN A 121 18.39 -32.97 -51.67
CA GLN A 121 18.70 -31.96 -50.64
C GLN A 121 17.68 -30.81 -50.59
N ALA A 122 17.18 -30.37 -51.75
CA ALA A 122 16.14 -29.34 -51.83
C ALA A 122 14.82 -29.71 -51.12
N GLN A 123 14.50 -31.00 -50.99
CA GLN A 123 13.31 -31.47 -50.25
C GLN A 123 13.54 -31.53 -48.74
N LEU A 124 14.77 -31.80 -48.31
CA LEU A 124 15.14 -31.70 -46.90
C LEU A 124 15.13 -30.25 -46.43
N ASP A 125 15.76 -29.35 -47.20
CA ASP A 125 15.83 -27.92 -46.88
C ASP A 125 14.43 -27.30 -46.80
N LYS A 126 13.51 -27.71 -47.69
CA LYS A 126 12.11 -27.27 -47.64
C LYS A 126 11.42 -27.75 -46.36
N ALA A 127 11.68 -28.97 -45.91
CA ALA A 127 11.08 -29.52 -44.70
C ALA A 127 11.69 -28.94 -43.40
N GLU A 128 12.87 -28.32 -43.46
CA GLU A 128 13.46 -27.57 -42.34
C GLU A 128 12.97 -26.13 -42.24
N ALA A 129 12.52 -25.55 -43.36
CA ALA A 129 12.04 -24.17 -43.42
C ALA A 129 10.54 -24.03 -43.08
N ASP A 130 9.75 -25.08 -43.31
CA ASP A 130 8.30 -25.16 -43.02
C ASP A 130 8.03 -25.55 -41.55
#